data_AF-A0A972BHR2-F1
#
_entry.id   AF-A0A972BHR2-F1
#
_cell.length_a   1.000
_cell.length_b   1.000
_cell.length_c   1.000
_cell.angle_alpha   90.00
_cell.angle_beta   90.00
_cell.angle_gamma   90.00
#
_symmetry.space_group_name_H-M   'P 1'
#
loop_
_entity.id
_entity.type
_entity.pdbx_description
1 polymer ?
#
loop_
_entity_poly.entity_id
_entity_poly.type
_entity_poly.pdbx_seq_one_letter_code
_entity_poly.pdbx_strand_id
1 'polypeptide(L)' 'TALPGVGVWTAEMLLIFSLNRPNILSYNDLAIRRGITNLYGLKELTRDQFEKYRARYSPYCSVASLYLWELSGQ' A
#
# COMPACT_ATOMS: atom_id res chain seq x y z
N THR A 1 0.24 9.73 14.70
CA THR A 1 -1.02 10.48 14.43
C THR A 1 -1.45 11.14 15.73
N ALA A 2 -2.09 12.31 15.66
CA ALA A 2 -2.43 13.11 16.86
C ALA A 2 -3.83 12.82 17.43
N LEU A 3 -4.69 12.13 16.66
CA LEU A 3 -6.07 11.83 17.04
C LEU A 3 -6.19 10.41 17.59
N PRO A 4 -6.74 10.21 18.82
CA PRO A 4 -7.04 8.89 19.34
C PRO A 4 -7.96 8.11 18.41
N GLY A 5 -7.66 6.83 18.17
CA GLY A 5 -8.43 5.97 17.25
C GLY A 5 -8.05 6.09 15.77
N VAL A 6 -7.22 7.06 15.38
CA VAL A 6 -6.73 7.20 13.99
C VAL A 6 -5.30 6.73 13.90
N GLY A 7 -5.08 5.52 13.36
CA GLY A 7 -3.75 4.98 13.09
C GLY A 7 -3.13 5.50 11.79
N VAL A 8 -1.87 5.14 11.53
CA VAL A 8 -1.18 5.48 10.26
C VAL A 8 -1.93 4.91 9.06
N TRP A 9 -2.32 3.63 9.12
CA TRP A 9 -3.09 2.99 8.07
C TRP A 9 -4.41 3.73 7.79
N THR A 10 -5.16 4.11 8.83
CA THR A 10 -6.42 4.87 8.69
C THR A 10 -6.20 6.21 8.01
N ALA A 11 -5.13 6.93 8.38
CA ALA A 11 -4.77 8.18 7.74
C ALA A 11 -4.41 7.97 6.26
N GLU A 12 -3.65 6.91 5.93
CA GLU A 12 -3.30 6.56 4.54
C GLU A 12 -4.54 6.25 3.70
N MET A 13 -5.54 5.55 4.26
CA MET A 13 -6.82 5.31 3.56
C MET A 13 -7.55 6.61 3.25
N LEU A 14 -7.61 7.55 4.19
CA LEU A 14 -8.20 8.88 3.96
C LEU A 14 -7.43 9.67 2.89
N LEU A 15 -6.10 9.58 2.88
CA LEU A 15 -5.27 10.25 1.87
C LEU A 15 -5.58 9.75 0.45
N ILE A 16 -5.81 8.44 0.29
CA ILE A 16 -6.15 7.83 -1.00
C ILE A 16 -7.59 8.18 -1.40
N PHE A 17 -8.58 7.85 -0.57
CA PHE A 17 -9.99 7.83 -0.98
C PHE A 17 -10.74 9.15 -0.78
N SER A 18 -10.30 10.00 0.15
CA SER A 18 -10.98 11.27 0.45
C SER A 18 -10.21 12.48 -0.05
N LEU A 19 -8.88 12.41 -0.05
CA LEU A 19 -8.01 13.54 -0.40
C LEU A 19 -7.28 13.39 -1.73
N ASN A 20 -7.53 12.31 -2.47
CA ASN A 20 -6.98 12.05 -3.80
C ASN A 20 -5.46 12.26 -3.89
N ARG A 21 -4.72 11.88 -2.84
CA ARG A 21 -3.25 11.96 -2.87
C ARG A 21 -2.72 10.85 -3.78
N PRO A 22 -1.90 11.18 -4.79
CA PRO A 22 -1.52 10.21 -5.83
C PRO A 22 -0.42 9.23 -5.41
N ASN A 23 0.36 9.54 -4.37
CA ASN A 23 1.60 8.82 -4.05
C ASN A 23 1.59 8.15 -2.66
N ILE A 24 0.56 7.35 -2.36
CA ILE A 24 0.44 6.60 -1.10
C ILE A 24 0.48 5.09 -1.37
N LEU A 25 1.36 4.37 -0.69
CA LEU A 25 1.39 2.89 -0.64
C LEU A 25 1.54 2.50 0.83
N SER A 26 0.52 1.89 1.41
CA SER A 26 0.51 1.58 2.85
C SER A 26 1.24 0.27 3.15
N TYR A 27 2.31 0.33 3.94
CA TYR A 27 3.03 -0.87 4.40
C TYR A 27 2.19 -1.71 5.37
N ASN A 28 1.36 -1.05 6.19
CA ASN A 28 0.57 -1.72 7.21
C ASN A 28 -0.71 -2.37 6.64
N ASP A 29 -0.96 -2.21 5.35
CA ASP A 29 -2.08 -2.82 4.67
C ASP A 29 -1.75 -4.27 4.27
N LEU A 30 -2.45 -5.23 4.89
CA LEU A 30 -2.23 -6.65 4.65
C LEU A 30 -2.56 -7.05 3.20
N ALA A 31 -3.59 -6.45 2.61
CA ALA A 31 -4.01 -6.76 1.25
C ALA A 31 -3.00 -6.24 0.24
N ILE A 32 -2.43 -5.04 0.42
CA ILE A 32 -1.31 -4.54 -0.40
C ILE A 32 -0.10 -5.46 -0.29
N ARG A 33 0.29 -5.86 0.94
CA ARG A 33 1.43 -6.78 1.13
C ARG A 33 1.21 -8.11 0.41
N ARG A 34 -0.01 -8.67 0.50
CA ARG A 34 -0.41 -9.88 -0.23
C ARG A 34 -0.39 -9.66 -1.74
N GLY A 35 -0.96 -8.56 -2.24
CA GLY A 35 -0.94 -8.21 -3.66
C GLY A 35 0.47 -8.15 -4.24
N ILE A 36 1.43 -7.56 -3.51
CA ILE A 36 2.84 -7.53 -3.92
C ILE A 36 3.44 -8.94 -3.91
N THR A 37 3.14 -9.71 -2.88
CA THR A 37 3.62 -11.09 -2.73
C THR A 37 3.12 -11.97 -3.88
N ASN A 38 1.83 -11.87 -4.22
CA ASN A 38 1.19 -12.56 -5.34
C ASN A 38 1.77 -12.12 -6.68
N LEU A 39 1.85 -10.81 -6.92
CA LEU A 39 2.34 -10.24 -8.19
C LEU A 39 3.78 -10.67 -8.53
N TYR A 40 4.65 -10.74 -7.52
CA TYR A 40 6.06 -11.08 -7.72
C TYR A 40 6.44 -12.50 -7.30
N GLY A 41 5.46 -13.33 -6.92
CA GLY A 41 5.70 -14.73 -6.51
C GLY A 41 6.62 -14.86 -5.30
N LEU A 42 6.53 -13.93 -4.35
CA LEU A 42 7.36 -13.93 -3.14
C LEU A 42 6.79 -14.92 -2.10
N LYS A 43 7.66 -15.49 -1.26
CA LYS A 43 7.19 -16.25 -0.08
C LYS A 43 6.84 -15.33 1.08
N GLU A 44 7.62 -14.26 1.23
CA GLU A 44 7.44 -13.24 2.26
C GLU A 44 7.92 -11.91 1.69
N LEU A 45 7.26 -10.83 2.09
CA LEU A 45 7.64 -9.46 1.74
C LEU A 45 8.34 -8.79 2.91
N THR A 46 9.64 -8.55 2.76
CA THR A 46 10.44 -7.77 3.73
C THR A 46 10.19 -6.27 3.56
N ARG A 47 10.53 -5.49 4.59
CA ARG A 47 10.37 -4.04 4.55
C ARG A 47 11.25 -3.36 3.50
N ASP A 48 12.47 -3.84 3.31
CA ASP A 48 13.38 -3.31 2.29
C ASP A 48 12.87 -3.60 0.87
N GLN A 49 12.28 -4.78 0.66
CA GLN A 49 11.64 -5.11 -0.61
C GLN A 49 10.43 -4.21 -0.87
N PHE A 50 9.59 -4.00 0.16
CA PHE A 50 8.46 -3.09 0.05
C PHE A 50 8.88 -1.68 -0.37
N GLU A 51 9.93 -1.10 0.24
CA GLU A 51 10.40 0.22 -0.15
C GLU A 51 10.94 0.27 -1.59
N LYS A 52 11.56 -0.81 -2.09
CA LYS A 52 11.95 -0.92 -3.51
C LYS A 52 10.73 -0.87 -4.44
N TYR A 53 9.65 -1.57 -4.09
CA TYR A 53 8.41 -1.53 -4.87
C TYR A 53 7.70 -0.18 -4.76
N ARG A 54 7.69 0.42 -3.57
CA ARG A 54 7.17 1.78 -3.36
C ARG A 54 7.91 2.80 -4.23
N ALA A 55 9.24 2.74 -4.27
CA ALA A 55 10.05 3.59 -5.13
C ALA A 55 9.73 3.38 -6.62
N ARG A 56 9.47 2.13 -7.03
CA ARG A 56 9.08 1.79 -8.41
C ARG A 56 7.70 2.35 -8.81
N TYR A 57 6.74 2.38 -7.88
CA TYR A 57 5.39 2.87 -8.17
C TYR A 57 5.25 4.39 -8.02
N SER A 58 6.21 5.05 -7.37
CA SER A 58 6.24 6.50 -7.29
C SER A 58 6.36 7.13 -8.69
N PRO A 59 5.62 8.22 -8.99
CA PRO A 59 4.80 9.03 -8.08
C PRO A 59 3.31 8.63 -7.98
N TYR A 60 2.93 7.47 -8.51
CA TYR A 60 1.53 7.01 -8.61
C TYR A 60 1.23 5.78 -7.73
N CYS A 61 1.82 5.74 -6.53
CA CYS A 61 1.62 4.66 -5.58
C CYS A 61 0.15 4.38 -5.24
N SER A 62 -0.71 5.40 -5.24
CA SER A 62 -2.14 5.21 -4.91
C SER A 62 -2.86 4.44 -6.01
N VAL A 63 -2.48 4.64 -7.28
CA VAL A 63 -3.00 3.84 -8.39
C VAL A 63 -2.49 2.40 -8.29
N ALA A 64 -1.21 2.21 -7.98
CA ALA A 64 -0.67 0.88 -7.74
C ALA A 64 -1.39 0.15 -6.59
N SER A 65 -1.74 0.86 -5.50
CA SER A 65 -2.50 0.31 -4.37
C SER A 65 -3.84 -0.28 -4.82
N LEU A 66 -4.56 0.40 -5.73
CA LEU A 66 -5.84 -0.11 -6.29
C LEU A 66 -5.67 -1.46 -6.98
N TYR A 67 -4.65 -1.61 -7.82
CA TYR A 67 -4.38 -2.88 -8.52
C TYR A 67 -3.85 -3.96 -7.57
N LEU A 68 -3.06 -3.60 -6.57
CA LEU A 68 -2.55 -4.56 -5.58
C LEU A 68 -3.67 -5.10 -4.70
N TRP A 69 -4.68 -4.28 -4.37
CA TRP A 69 -5.88 -4.75 -3.69
C TRP A 69 -6.65 -5.78 -4.52
N GLU A 70 -6.83 -5.53 -5.82
CA GLU A 70 -7.49 -6.48 -6.73
C GLU A 70 -6.75 -7.83 -6.79
N LEU A 71 -5.42 -7.80 -6.87
CA LEU A 71 -4.58 -9.00 -6.89
C LEU A 71 -4.54 -9.76 -5.56
N SER A 72 -4.91 -9.11 -4.45
CA SER A 72 -4.86 -9.72 -3.12
C SER A 72 -6.01 -10.69 -2.82
N GLY A 73 -7.10 -10.60 -3.61
CA GLY A 73 -8.27 -11.47 -3.50
C GLY A 73 -8.17 -12.77 -4.31
N GLN A 74 -7.11 -12.94 -5.11
CA GLN A 74 -6.78 -14.15 -5.86
C GLN A 74 -5.89 -15.08 -5.02
#